data_AF-A0A3S3U0E9-F1
#
_entry.id   AF-A0A3S3U0E9-F1
#
_cell.length_a   1.000
_cell.length_b   1.000
_cell.length_c   1.000
_cell.angle_alpha   90.00
_cell.angle_beta   90.00
_cell.angle_gamma   90.00
#
_symmetry.space_group_name_H-M   'P 1'
#
loop_
_entity.id
_entity.type
_entity.pdbx_description
1 polymer ?
#
loop_
_entity_poly.entity_id
_entity_poly.type
_entity_poly.pdbx_seq_one_letter_code
_entity_poly.pdbx_strand_id
1 'polypeptide(L)'
;MKIKSNFLVALLFSIIPFLGFSQGAKKQEKDTIPYEVRYKKLKELFIKRIDTDSYKKESKLVSDYGDKLNLTPSDSEQFQEMEVLEWIKVNLKQTNFKTMEEAEKEWAAVEIAQEIELQENLAYHNYLFETIKATRKFDLAIVLEEEVREEYPEKFPKPKEYIHTMPTLPGQ
;
A
#
# COMPACT_ATOMS: atom_id res chain seq x y z
N MET A 1 19.16 12.83 -11.62
CA MET A 1 18.57 11.72 -12.40
C MET A 1 17.29 11.33 -11.68
N LYS A 2 16.12 11.47 -12.31
CA LYS A 2 14.80 11.25 -11.67
C LYS A 2 14.25 9.89 -12.11
N ILE A 3 14.10 8.96 -11.16
CA ILE A 3 13.39 7.67 -11.31
C ILE A 3 12.64 7.50 -9.99
N LYS A 4 11.38 7.95 -9.92
CA LYS A 4 10.13 7.15 -10.05
C LYS A 4 10.03 6.04 -8.99
N SER A 5 9.45 6.43 -7.85
CA SER A 5 8.96 5.54 -6.80
C SER A 5 7.82 4.68 -7.34
N ASN A 6 7.99 3.37 -7.28
CA ASN A 6 7.00 2.35 -7.56
C ASN A 6 7.36 1.17 -6.67
N PHE A 7 6.58 0.85 -5.63
CA PHE A 7 6.12 -0.52 -5.33
C PHE A 7 5.38 -0.57 -3.99
N LEU A 8 4.05 -0.66 -4.08
CA LEU A 8 3.20 -1.29 -3.07
C LEU A 8 2.21 -2.22 -3.80
N VAL A 9 2.72 -2.97 -4.79
CA VAL A 9 1.97 -3.91 -5.62
C VAL A 9 2.85 -5.13 -5.90
N ALA A 10 3.03 -6.02 -4.92
CA ALA A 10 3.83 -7.22 -5.11
C ALA A 10 3.36 -8.44 -4.31
N LEU A 11 2.05 -8.59 -4.07
CA LEU A 11 1.55 -9.73 -3.29
C LEU A 11 0.24 -10.30 -3.87
N LEU A 12 0.22 -10.56 -5.19
CA LEU A 12 -0.87 -11.33 -5.84
C LEU A 12 -0.38 -12.12 -7.06
N PHE A 13 0.68 -12.93 -6.93
CA PHE A 13 1.06 -13.85 -8.01
C PHE A 13 1.51 -15.21 -7.48
N SER A 14 0.53 -16.09 -7.24
CA SER A 14 0.63 -17.55 -7.07
C SER A 14 -0.80 -18.01 -6.69
N ILE A 15 -1.62 -18.79 -7.41
CA ILE A 15 -1.46 -20.00 -8.25
C ILE A 15 -2.76 -20.16 -9.08
N ILE A 16 -2.69 -20.33 -10.41
CA ILE A 16 -3.65 -21.18 -11.17
C ILE A 16 -2.92 -21.80 -12.37
N PRO A 17 -2.90 -23.14 -12.55
CA PRO A 17 -2.51 -23.74 -13.81
C PRO A 17 -3.72 -23.68 -14.75
N PHE A 18 -3.71 -22.78 -15.75
CA PHE A 18 -4.76 -22.77 -16.78
C PHE A 18 -4.25 -23.38 -18.08
N LEU A 19 -4.80 -24.55 -18.37
CA LEU A 19 -4.80 -25.27 -19.64
C LEU A 19 -5.25 -24.35 -20.78
N GLY A 20 -4.72 -24.63 -21.97
CA GLY A 20 -4.70 -23.71 -23.10
C GLY A 20 -6.04 -23.09 -23.53
N PHE A 21 -5.96 -21.87 -24.04
CA PHE A 21 -7.01 -21.24 -24.82
C PHE A 21 -6.43 -20.34 -25.93
N SER A 22 -6.63 -20.81 -27.15
CA SER A 22 -6.78 -20.10 -28.43
C SER A 22 -6.37 -18.62 -28.53
N GLN A 23 -5.44 -18.35 -29.46
CA GLN A 23 -5.20 -17.04 -30.07
C GLN A 23 -6.44 -16.60 -30.88
N GLY A 24 -7.39 -15.96 -30.20
CA GLY A 24 -8.34 -15.05 -30.82
C GLY A 24 -7.92 -13.62 -30.49
N ALA A 25 -7.36 -12.89 -31.46
CA ALA A 25 -7.15 -11.46 -31.33
C ALA A 25 -8.53 -10.76 -31.22
N LYS A 26 -9.08 -10.68 -30.01
CA LYS A 26 -10.21 -9.80 -29.73
C LYS A 26 -9.72 -8.37 -29.93
N LYS A 27 -10.30 -7.67 -30.91
CA LYS A 27 -10.27 -6.20 -30.97
C LYS A 27 -10.53 -5.69 -29.56
N GLN A 28 -9.57 -4.98 -28.99
CA GLN A 28 -9.76 -4.25 -27.74
C GLN A 28 -10.94 -3.32 -27.97
N GLU A 29 -12.08 -3.63 -27.37
CA GLU A 29 -13.23 -2.74 -27.34
C GLU A 29 -12.74 -1.43 -26.74
N LYS A 30 -12.84 -0.35 -27.50
CA LYS A 30 -12.30 0.96 -27.11
C LYS A 30 -13.11 1.39 -25.90
N ASP A 31 -12.52 1.27 -24.72
CA ASP A 31 -13.14 1.64 -23.46
C ASP A 31 -13.71 3.06 -23.57
N THR A 32 -15.04 3.17 -23.55
CA THR A 32 -15.76 4.40 -23.89
C THR A 32 -16.06 5.27 -22.67
N ILE A 33 -15.77 4.79 -21.46
CA ILE A 33 -16.07 5.53 -20.24
C ILE A 33 -15.02 6.64 -20.05
N PRO A 34 -15.43 7.93 -19.99
CA PRO A 34 -14.50 9.03 -19.74
C PRO A 34 -13.76 8.88 -18.42
N TYR A 35 -12.53 9.39 -18.37
CA TYR A 35 -11.68 9.30 -17.17
C TYR A 35 -12.35 9.94 -15.96
N GLU A 36 -13.01 11.07 -16.13
CA GLU A 36 -13.65 11.85 -15.06
C GLU A 36 -14.78 11.05 -14.41
N VAL A 37 -15.51 10.26 -15.21
CA VAL A 37 -16.56 9.36 -14.71
C VAL A 37 -15.95 8.22 -13.90
N ARG A 38 -14.83 7.66 -14.35
CA ARG A 38 -14.09 6.62 -13.61
C ARG A 38 -13.55 7.18 -12.30
N TYR A 39 -12.90 8.33 -12.36
CA TYR A 39 -12.30 8.98 -11.22
C TYR A 39 -13.33 9.28 -10.14
N LYS A 40 -14.48 9.86 -10.52
CA LYS A 40 -15.57 10.14 -9.57
C LYS A 40 -16.06 8.88 -8.86
N LYS A 41 -16.35 7.82 -9.60
CA LYS A 41 -16.79 6.54 -9.01
C LYS A 41 -15.71 5.91 -8.13
N LEU A 42 -14.45 5.99 -8.53
CA LEU A 42 -13.33 5.48 -7.75
C LEU A 42 -13.20 6.24 -6.42
N LYS A 43 -13.35 7.57 -6.43
CA LYS A 43 -13.35 8.41 -5.23
C LYS A 43 -14.50 8.08 -4.29
N GLU A 44 -15.71 7.89 -4.80
CA GLU A 44 -16.86 7.43 -4.01
C GLU A 44 -16.59 6.09 -3.31
N LEU A 45 -16.00 5.13 -4.05
CA LEU A 45 -15.62 3.82 -3.49
C LEU A 45 -14.51 3.94 -2.45
N PHE A 46 -13.53 4.82 -2.65
CA PHE A 46 -12.44 5.05 -1.71
C PHE A 46 -12.94 5.69 -0.41
N ILE A 47 -13.79 6.71 -0.49
CA ILE A 47 -14.40 7.35 0.69
C ILE A 47 -15.19 6.29 1.49
N LYS A 48 -15.94 5.42 0.81
CA LYS A 48 -16.64 4.32 1.47
C LYS A 48 -15.68 3.34 2.14
N ARG A 49 -14.58 2.97 1.47
CA ARG A 49 -13.53 2.09 2.01
C ARG A 49 -12.93 2.65 3.29
N ILE A 50 -12.51 3.92 3.29
CA ILE A 50 -11.83 4.50 4.46
C ILE A 50 -12.75 4.66 5.68
N ASP A 51 -14.07 4.62 5.49
CA ASP A 51 -15.03 4.61 6.58
C ASP A 51 -15.22 3.22 7.24
N THR A 52 -14.75 2.14 6.60
CA THR A 52 -14.86 0.78 7.15
C THR A 52 -13.94 0.53 8.35
N ASP A 53 -14.36 -0.36 9.24
CA ASP A 53 -13.55 -0.75 10.40
C ASP A 53 -12.35 -1.60 9.99
N SER A 54 -12.46 -2.40 8.93
CA SER A 54 -11.33 -3.19 8.40
C SER A 54 -10.21 -2.30 7.88
N TYR A 55 -10.53 -1.24 7.13
CA TYR A 55 -9.53 -0.26 6.68
C TYR A 55 -8.82 0.41 7.86
N LYS A 56 -9.59 0.91 8.85
CA LYS A 56 -9.00 1.58 10.03
C LYS A 56 -8.09 0.63 10.81
N LYS A 57 -8.49 -0.63 10.95
CA LYS A 57 -7.71 -1.66 11.64
C LYS A 57 -6.45 -2.02 10.87
N GLU A 58 -6.54 -2.26 9.58
CA GLU A 58 -5.42 -2.55 8.69
C GLU A 58 -4.41 -1.39 8.70
N SER A 59 -4.88 -0.17 8.46
CA SER A 59 -4.06 1.04 8.45
C SER A 59 -3.30 1.23 9.77
N LYS A 60 -3.97 0.98 10.90
CA LYS A 60 -3.32 1.03 12.21
C LYS A 60 -2.24 -0.03 12.36
N LEU A 61 -2.51 -1.28 12.00
CA LEU A 61 -1.54 -2.38 12.13
C LEU A 61 -0.34 -2.17 11.23
N VAL A 62 -0.54 -1.75 9.98
CA VAL A 62 0.55 -1.41 9.05
C VAL A 62 1.38 -0.25 9.60
N SER A 63 0.74 0.81 10.12
CA SER A 63 1.45 1.93 10.72
C SER A 63 2.25 1.52 11.95
N ASP A 64 1.66 0.77 12.88
CA ASP A 64 2.33 0.32 14.10
C ASP A 64 3.53 -0.60 13.76
N TYR A 65 3.36 -1.49 12.78
CA TYR A 65 4.43 -2.37 12.32
C TYR A 65 5.55 -1.57 11.62
N GLY A 66 5.19 -0.61 10.77
CA GLY A 66 6.13 0.29 10.11
C GLY A 66 6.96 1.11 11.10
N ASP A 67 6.32 1.62 12.16
CA ASP A 67 7.02 2.32 13.25
C ASP A 67 8.04 1.41 13.96
N LYS A 68 7.77 0.10 14.03
CA LYS A 68 8.70 -0.86 14.62
C LYS A 68 9.85 -1.24 13.70
N LEU A 69 9.69 -1.15 12.39
CA LEU A 69 10.81 -1.35 11.46
C LEU A 69 11.90 -0.31 11.67
N ASN A 70 11.55 0.90 12.15
CA ASN A 70 12.49 1.98 12.43
C ASN A 70 13.38 2.33 11.21
N LEU A 71 12.78 2.28 10.00
CA LEU A 71 13.52 2.49 8.76
C LEU A 71 14.00 3.93 8.64
N THR A 72 15.28 4.09 8.32
CA THR A 72 15.82 5.36 7.82
C THR A 72 15.55 5.49 6.32
N PRO A 73 15.68 6.69 5.72
CA PRO A 73 15.58 6.86 4.27
C PRO A 73 16.54 5.95 3.49
N SER A 74 17.74 5.67 3.99
CA SER A 74 18.68 4.73 3.35
C SER A 74 18.24 3.27 3.43
N ASP A 75 17.53 2.88 4.49
CA ASP A 75 17.02 1.51 4.63
C ASP A 75 15.86 1.25 3.67
N SER A 76 15.10 2.29 3.33
CA SER A 76 13.96 2.21 2.42
C SER A 76 14.34 1.79 0.98
N GLU A 77 15.59 2.00 0.56
CA GLU A 77 16.10 1.56 -0.74
C GLU A 77 16.45 0.06 -0.74
N GLN A 78 17.03 -0.45 0.36
CA GLN A 78 17.39 -1.87 0.49
C GLN A 78 16.19 -2.77 0.81
N PHE A 79 15.21 -2.21 1.54
CA PHE A 79 13.98 -2.88 1.91
C PHE A 79 13.11 -3.25 0.69
N GLN A 80 13.30 -2.59 -0.45
CA GLN A 80 12.55 -2.86 -1.69
C GLN A 80 12.92 -4.18 -2.37
N GLU A 81 14.09 -4.76 -2.06
CA GLU A 81 14.60 -5.96 -2.73
C GLU A 81 14.39 -7.25 -1.92
N MET A 82 13.93 -7.15 -0.67
CA MET A 82 13.86 -8.27 0.28
C MET A 82 12.47 -8.37 0.92
N GLU A 83 12.01 -9.60 1.20
CA GLU A 83 10.80 -9.80 2.01
C GLU A 83 10.98 -9.21 3.42
N VAL A 84 9.90 -8.65 3.97
CA VAL A 84 9.92 -7.87 5.22
C VAL A 84 10.56 -8.64 6.38
N LEU A 85 10.21 -9.92 6.53
CA LEU A 85 10.67 -10.75 7.64
C LEU A 85 12.13 -11.14 7.48
N GLU A 86 12.62 -11.34 6.26
CA GLU A 86 14.03 -11.63 6.02
C GLU A 86 14.88 -10.38 6.27
N TRP A 87 14.38 -9.20 5.93
CA TRP A 87 15.05 -7.94 6.26
C TRP A 87 15.15 -7.74 7.78
N ILE A 88 14.07 -7.99 8.52
CA ILE A 88 14.08 -7.90 10.00
C ILE A 88 15.05 -8.91 10.59
N LYS A 89 15.11 -10.13 10.07
CA LYS A 89 16.00 -11.18 10.57
C LYS A 89 17.47 -10.77 10.52
N VAL A 90 17.89 -10.10 9.45
CA VAL A 90 19.28 -9.62 9.32
C VAL A 90 19.50 -8.28 10.05
N ASN A 91 18.44 -7.48 10.26
CA ASN A 91 18.50 -6.15 10.86
C ASN A 91 17.82 -6.03 12.24
N LEU A 92 17.55 -7.13 12.96
CA LEU A 92 16.70 -7.12 14.16
C LEU A 92 17.14 -6.06 15.19
N LYS A 93 18.46 -5.88 15.35
CA LYS A 93 19.07 -4.89 16.27
C LYS A 93 18.79 -3.42 15.90
N GLN A 94 18.39 -3.14 14.67
CA GLN A 94 18.07 -1.81 14.16
C GLN A 94 16.56 -1.52 14.26
N THR A 95 15.75 -2.57 14.43
CA THR A 95 14.30 -2.47 14.62
C THR A 95 13.94 -2.29 16.09
N ASN A 96 12.68 -1.93 16.35
CA ASN A 96 12.10 -1.91 17.69
C ASN A 96 11.45 -3.25 18.09
N PHE A 97 11.57 -4.30 17.27
CA PHE A 97 11.13 -5.65 17.65
C PHE A 97 12.09 -6.26 18.65
N LYS A 98 11.57 -6.91 19.70
CA LYS A 98 12.40 -7.56 20.73
C LYS A 98 12.94 -8.90 20.25
N THR A 99 12.15 -9.61 19.45
CA THR A 99 12.46 -10.94 18.93
C THR A 99 11.89 -11.11 17.52
N MET A 100 12.41 -12.10 16.78
CA MET A 100 11.82 -12.51 15.51
C MET A 100 10.39 -13.04 15.67
N GLU A 101 10.11 -13.75 16.76
CA GLU A 101 8.77 -14.26 17.06
C GLU A 101 7.74 -13.13 17.23
N GLU A 102 8.13 -12.00 17.83
CA GLU A 102 7.29 -10.81 17.92
C GLU A 102 7.00 -10.23 16.52
N ALA A 103 8.03 -10.10 15.68
CA ALA A 103 7.90 -9.59 14.32
C ALA A 103 6.99 -10.48 13.47
N GLU A 104 7.20 -11.80 13.47
CA GLU A 104 6.38 -12.76 12.74
C GLU A 104 4.92 -12.71 13.18
N LYS A 105 4.65 -12.65 14.49
CA LYS A 105 3.30 -12.58 15.03
C LYS A 105 2.58 -11.30 14.62
N GLU A 106 3.26 -10.16 14.67
CA GLU A 106 2.67 -8.87 14.28
C GLU A 106 2.48 -8.77 12.77
N TRP A 107 3.41 -9.31 11.98
CA TRP A 107 3.25 -9.40 10.53
C TRP A 107 2.06 -10.27 10.13
N ALA A 108 1.90 -11.44 10.75
CA ALA A 108 0.73 -12.29 10.51
C ALA A 108 -0.59 -11.55 10.83
N ALA A 109 -0.60 -10.68 11.85
CA ALA A 109 -1.77 -9.86 12.16
C ALA A 109 -2.04 -8.79 11.08
N VAL A 110 -0.99 -8.21 10.48
CA VAL A 110 -1.09 -7.31 9.33
C VAL A 110 -1.68 -8.05 8.13
N GLU A 111 -1.14 -9.23 7.77
CA GLU A 111 -1.63 -10.02 6.62
C GLU A 111 -3.11 -10.40 6.76
N ILE A 112 -3.53 -10.84 7.96
CA ILE A 112 -4.93 -11.15 8.24
C ILE A 112 -5.81 -9.91 8.07
N ALA A 113 -5.36 -8.74 8.56
CA ALA A 113 -6.13 -7.51 8.44
C ALA A 113 -6.23 -7.03 6.99
N GLN A 114 -5.16 -7.16 6.21
CA GLN A 114 -5.14 -6.86 4.77
C GLN A 114 -6.10 -7.75 3.99
N GLU A 115 -6.13 -9.05 4.27
CA GLU A 115 -7.08 -9.95 3.61
C GLU A 115 -8.53 -9.57 3.95
N ILE A 116 -8.85 -9.28 5.21
CA ILE A 116 -10.19 -8.85 5.61
C ILE A 116 -10.59 -7.54 4.91
N GLU A 117 -9.69 -6.55 4.90
CA GLU A 117 -9.90 -5.26 4.22
C GLU A 117 -10.14 -5.45 2.73
N LEU A 118 -9.33 -6.28 2.07
CA LEU A 118 -9.47 -6.61 0.65
C LEU A 118 -10.84 -7.25 0.35
N GLN A 119 -11.26 -8.24 1.14
CA GLN A 119 -12.53 -8.91 0.94
C GLN A 119 -13.73 -7.99 1.17
N GLU A 120 -13.69 -7.16 2.22
CA GLU A 120 -14.78 -6.21 2.52
C GLU A 120 -14.87 -5.10 1.45
N ASN A 121 -13.73 -4.63 0.94
CA ASN A 121 -13.63 -3.52 0.01
C ASN A 121 -13.28 -3.96 -1.43
N LEU A 122 -13.60 -5.20 -1.80
CA LEU A 122 -13.28 -5.79 -3.10
C LEU A 122 -13.76 -4.94 -4.29
N ALA A 123 -14.91 -4.26 -4.14
CA ALA A 123 -15.45 -3.36 -5.14
C ALA A 123 -14.51 -2.17 -5.44
N TYR A 124 -13.88 -1.59 -4.41
CA TYR A 124 -12.88 -0.54 -4.59
C TYR A 124 -11.63 -1.09 -5.29
N HIS A 125 -11.06 -2.19 -4.78
CA HIS A 125 -9.82 -2.77 -5.31
C HIS A 125 -9.94 -3.19 -6.78
N ASN A 126 -11.03 -3.87 -7.13
CA ASN A 126 -11.31 -4.24 -8.52
C ASN A 126 -11.49 -3.00 -9.41
N TYR A 127 -12.21 -1.99 -8.94
CA TYR A 127 -12.47 -0.79 -9.74
C TYR A 127 -11.21 0.08 -9.91
N LEU A 128 -10.34 0.14 -8.91
CA LEU A 128 -9.02 0.76 -8.98
C LEU A 128 -8.19 0.06 -10.05
N PHE A 129 -8.07 -1.27 -10.00
CA PHE A 129 -7.30 -2.05 -10.96
C PHE A 129 -7.78 -1.84 -12.40
N GLU A 130 -9.09 -1.94 -12.64
CA GLU A 130 -9.65 -1.71 -13.99
C GLU A 130 -9.45 -0.27 -14.45
N THR A 131 -9.50 0.71 -13.54
CA THR A 131 -9.23 2.12 -13.87
C THR A 131 -7.77 2.37 -14.22
N ILE A 132 -6.83 1.79 -13.47
CA ILE A 132 -5.39 1.85 -13.78
C ILE A 132 -5.13 1.21 -15.14
N LYS A 133 -5.71 0.05 -15.42
CA LYS A 133 -5.56 -0.67 -16.69
C LYS A 133 -6.10 0.13 -17.89
N ALA A 134 -7.26 0.78 -17.72
CA ALA A 134 -7.89 1.59 -18.76
C ALA A 134 -7.12 2.89 -19.05
N THR A 135 -6.58 3.53 -17.99
CA THR A 135 -6.03 4.90 -18.06
C THR A 135 -4.50 4.95 -18.11
N ARG A 136 -3.83 3.87 -17.71
CA ARG A 136 -2.37 3.77 -17.51
C ARG A 136 -1.80 4.75 -16.48
N LYS A 137 -2.64 5.22 -15.55
CA LYS A 137 -2.24 6.07 -14.41
C LYS A 137 -1.89 5.20 -13.21
N PHE A 138 -0.62 4.82 -13.09
CA PHE A 138 -0.14 3.91 -12.03
C PHE A 138 -0.04 4.57 -10.65
N ASP A 139 -0.01 5.90 -10.61
CA ASP A 139 -0.01 6.74 -9.42
C ASP A 139 -1.42 7.04 -8.88
N LEU A 140 -2.47 6.49 -9.52
CA LEU A 140 -3.85 6.87 -9.25
C LEU A 140 -4.29 6.65 -7.80
N ALA A 141 -3.83 5.57 -7.16
CA ALA A 141 -4.16 5.30 -5.77
C ALA A 141 -3.58 6.36 -4.82
N ILE A 142 -2.33 6.76 -5.06
CA ILE A 142 -1.61 7.78 -4.27
C ILE A 142 -2.28 9.13 -4.44
N VAL A 143 -2.50 9.55 -5.69
CA VAL A 143 -3.16 10.84 -6.01
C VAL A 143 -4.55 10.91 -5.40
N LEU A 144 -5.32 9.83 -5.46
CA LEU A 144 -6.65 9.79 -4.87
C LEU A 144 -6.60 9.88 -3.34
N GLU A 145 -5.67 9.17 -2.70
CA GLU A 145 -5.51 9.24 -1.25
C GLU A 145 -5.11 10.64 -0.79
N GLU A 146 -4.15 11.28 -1.47
CA GLU A 146 -3.73 12.65 -1.18
C GLU A 146 -4.91 13.63 -1.29
N GLU A 147 -5.67 13.58 -2.39
CA GLU A 147 -6.84 14.44 -2.59
C GLU A 147 -7.91 14.23 -1.50
N VAL A 148 -8.23 12.97 -1.17
CA VAL A 148 -9.25 12.67 -0.15
C VAL A 148 -8.75 13.03 1.25
N ARG A 149 -7.45 12.96 1.51
CA ARG A 149 -6.84 13.39 2.78
C ARG A 149 -6.87 14.90 2.96
N GLU A 150 -6.67 15.66 1.89
CA GLU A 150 -6.85 17.11 1.92
C GLU A 150 -8.31 17.52 2.16
N GLU A 151 -9.26 16.80 1.55
CA GLU A 151 -10.69 17.10 1.69
C GLU A 151 -11.30 16.63 3.03
N TYR A 152 -10.83 15.51 3.57
CA TYR A 152 -11.37 14.86 4.77
C TYR A 152 -10.27 14.48 5.77
N PRO A 153 -9.47 15.45 6.27
CA PRO A 153 -8.32 15.17 7.12
C PRO A 153 -8.68 14.43 8.42
N GLU A 154 -9.91 14.57 8.91
CA GLU A 154 -10.42 13.89 10.10
C GLU A 154 -10.64 12.38 9.91
N LYS A 155 -10.76 11.91 8.67
CA LYS A 155 -10.89 10.46 8.37
C LYS A 155 -9.57 9.72 8.45
N PHE A 156 -8.45 10.44 8.46
CA PHE A 156 -7.12 9.85 8.47
C PHE A 156 -6.49 9.95 9.85
N PRO A 157 -5.66 8.96 10.25
CA PRO A 157 -4.80 9.12 11.41
C PRO A 157 -3.96 10.38 11.23
N LYS A 158 -3.88 11.21 12.27
CA LYS A 158 -2.98 12.37 12.27
C LYS A 158 -1.57 11.85 11.97
N PRO A 159 -0.83 12.48 11.03
CA PRO A 159 0.59 12.17 10.88
C PRO A 159 1.23 12.28 12.25
N LYS A 160 1.94 11.26 12.71
CA LYS A 160 2.86 11.46 13.82
C LYS A 160 3.84 12.53 13.33
N GLU A 161 3.99 13.61 14.09
CA GLU A 161 5.09 14.54 13.86
C GLU A 161 6.36 13.71 13.98
N TYR A 162 6.95 13.33 12.84
CA TYR A 162 8.31 12.87 12.82
C TYR A 162 9.13 14.07 13.25
N ILE A 163 9.44 14.14 14.54
CA ILE A 163 10.46 15.05 15.04
C ILE A 163 11.74 14.55 14.38
N HIS A 164 12.08 15.10 13.22
CA HIS A 164 13.43 15.05 12.69
C HIS A 164 14.29 15.82 13.70
N THR A 165 14.71 15.16 14.78
CA THR A 165 15.91 15.57 15.46
C THR A 165 17.03 15.29 14.48
N MET A 166 17.33 16.28 13.64
CA MET A 166 18.65 16.38 13.02
C MET A 166 19.64 16.15 14.17
N PRO A 167 20.56 15.17 14.09
CA PRO A 167 21.58 15.03 15.10
C PRO A 167 22.31 16.36 15.17
N THR A 168 22.14 17.09 16.28
CA THR A 168 22.96 18.24 16.57
C THR A 168 24.40 17.73 16.57
N LEU A 169 25.20 18.19 15.62
CA LEU A 169 26.63 17.89 15.60
C LEU A 169 27.18 18.26 16.98
N PRO A 170 27.82 17.33 17.71
CA PRO A 170 28.44 17.67 18.97
C PRO A 170 29.59 18.66 18.69
N GLY A 171 29.40 19.92 19.11
CA GLY A 171 30.45 20.94 19.18
C GLY A 171 30.47 21.97 18.06
N GLN A 172 29.44 22.82 17.99
CA GLN A 172 29.59 24.20 17.50
C GLN A 172 29.29 25.19 18.62
#